data_AF-L7CCU9-F1
#
_entry.id   AF-L7CCU9-F1
#
_cell.length_a   1.000
_cell.length_b   1.000
_cell.length_c   1.000
_cell.angle_alpha   90.00
_cell.angle_beta   90.00
_cell.angle_gamma   90.00
#
_symmetry.space_group_name_H-M   'P 1'
#
loop_
_entity.id
_entity.type
_entity.pdbx_description
1 polymer ?
#
loop_
_entity_poly.entity_id
_entity_poly.type
_entity_poly.pdbx_seq_one_letter_code
_entity_poly.pdbx_strand_id
1 'polypeptide(L)'
;MNLRTGRLTTATTFALVAAHSLPEFTHMRLRRNSHPARRIHSFTGVGLVLQAAMVGVLAITAIQPATACTVMRMTIHGKLVIARNHDWPFGEALVITNLRGIEKTSLAPIKPATWVSKYGSVSFCQFGREIPFAGMNEKGLTVDLLHLPGATFPDPVAVEADPNLTAVNAIQWVQYQLDTAETVAEVVDSLSTVVPIPMLPMVETVHYFVTDSTGDVAVVEFINGSAVVRHGDDYRLDDGKPKIHACVLANSSWEDSQTELQNNSSRMRYGRGVRLVEMANEIGVEIAPIDYAIRCLRMVAQGPLTQWNLVYQPEERRIHFRTQNSQQRRWIDLDDLSFEPEQTPQAIDIDRNINGNVVPHMKAVTDADNERIVNHAFDHFVPAGLPSLMIKQLLLDYPSKLRSPQTAP
;
A
#
# COMPACT_ATOMS: atom_id res chain seq x y z
N MET A 1 -25.95 -30.81 -45.87
CA MET A 1 -25.28 -32.09 -45.52
C MET A 1 -24.65 -31.87 -44.15
N ASN A 2 -25.11 -32.53 -43.07
CA ASN A 2 -25.03 -33.96 -42.72
C ASN A 2 -23.70 -34.37 -42.06
N LEU A 3 -23.74 -34.59 -40.73
CA LEU A 3 -23.04 -35.65 -39.97
C LEU A 3 -21.48 -35.51 -39.87
N ARG A 4 -20.78 -36.02 -38.83
CA ARG A 4 -21.18 -36.77 -37.62
C ARG A 4 -20.14 -36.67 -36.48
N THR A 5 -20.62 -36.81 -35.25
CA THR A 5 -19.99 -37.33 -34.01
C THR A 5 -18.53 -37.83 -34.00
N GLY A 6 -17.80 -37.51 -32.92
CA GLY A 6 -16.64 -38.29 -32.42
C GLY A 6 -16.63 -38.36 -30.88
N ARG A 7 -16.21 -39.50 -30.29
CA ARG A 7 -16.20 -39.75 -28.82
C ARG A 7 -15.07 -40.72 -28.44
N LEU A 8 -14.31 -40.42 -27.38
CA LEU A 8 -13.23 -41.21 -26.73
C LEU A 8 -13.20 -40.80 -25.22
N THR A 9 -12.80 -41.54 -24.18
CA THR A 9 -12.28 -42.91 -23.90
C THR A 9 -10.94 -43.29 -24.53
N THR A 10 -9.85 -43.62 -23.81
CA THR A 10 -9.68 -44.05 -22.38
C THR A 10 -8.22 -43.76 -21.93
N ALA A 11 -7.82 -43.75 -20.64
CA ALA A 11 -7.25 -44.87 -19.85
C ALA A 11 -6.49 -44.26 -18.60
N THR A 12 -6.49 -44.76 -17.35
CA THR A 12 -5.93 -45.99 -16.70
C THR A 12 -4.47 -45.85 -16.19
N THR A 13 -3.98 -46.26 -15.00
CA THR A 13 -4.50 -46.54 -13.61
C THR A 13 -3.30 -46.86 -12.66
N PHE A 14 -3.21 -46.25 -11.45
CA PHE A 14 -2.46 -46.74 -10.25
C PHE A 14 -3.21 -46.24 -8.98
N ALA A 15 -3.68 -47.01 -7.98
CA ALA A 15 -3.13 -48.10 -7.12
C ALA A 15 -2.34 -47.55 -5.90
N LEU A 16 -2.38 -48.03 -4.64
CA LEU A 16 -2.63 -49.32 -3.93
C LEU A 16 -3.59 -49.12 -2.70
N VAL A 17 -4.43 -50.05 -2.19
CA VAL A 17 -4.23 -51.21 -1.26
C VAL A 17 -3.75 -50.85 0.19
N ALA A 18 -4.20 -51.44 1.32
CA ALA A 18 -5.49 -52.06 1.75
C ALA A 18 -5.48 -52.43 3.28
N ALA A 19 -6.62 -52.29 3.99
CA ALA A 19 -7.00 -52.88 5.31
C ALA A 19 -8.51 -52.56 5.59
N HIS A 20 -9.38 -53.20 6.40
CA HIS A 20 -9.42 -54.35 7.33
C HIS A 20 -8.97 -54.11 8.80
N SER A 21 -9.65 -54.58 9.87
CA SER A 21 -10.91 -55.38 10.02
C SER A 21 -11.71 -55.02 11.31
N LEU A 22 -12.97 -55.49 11.41
CA LEU A 22 -13.99 -55.30 12.48
C LEU A 22 -13.89 -56.42 13.59
N PRO A 23 -14.80 -56.66 14.60
CA PRO A 23 -16.15 -56.09 14.86
C PRO A 23 -16.68 -55.89 16.34
N GLU A 24 -17.83 -55.19 16.42
CA GLU A 24 -19.07 -55.32 17.25
C GLU A 24 -19.21 -55.81 18.73
N PHE A 25 -20.05 -55.04 19.47
CA PHE A 25 -21.10 -55.36 20.48
C PHE A 25 -20.95 -56.41 21.61
N THR A 26 -21.24 -55.98 22.86
CA THR A 26 -22.16 -56.69 23.81
C THR A 26 -22.81 -55.75 24.84
N HIS A 27 -24.03 -56.04 25.32
CA HIS A 27 -24.73 -55.30 26.40
C HIS A 27 -24.45 -55.89 27.81
N MET A 28 -24.32 -55.06 28.87
CA MET A 28 -24.81 -55.48 30.21
C MET A 28 -25.20 -54.37 31.21
N ARG A 29 -26.50 -54.38 31.55
CA ARG A 29 -27.24 -54.03 32.80
C ARG A 29 -26.69 -53.02 33.84
N LEU A 30 -27.60 -52.11 34.23
CA LEU A 30 -27.61 -51.30 35.46
C LEU A 30 -27.55 -52.11 36.78
N ARG A 31 -26.98 -51.51 37.84
CA ARG A 31 -27.45 -51.71 39.22
C ARG A 31 -27.14 -50.51 40.14
N ARG A 32 -28.12 -50.11 40.97
CA ARG A 32 -27.94 -49.19 42.12
C ARG A 32 -27.34 -49.94 43.32
N ASN A 33 -26.59 -49.26 44.20
CA ASN A 33 -27.08 -48.97 45.58
C ASN A 33 -26.09 -48.22 46.52
N SER A 34 -26.69 -47.57 47.53
CA SER A 34 -26.21 -47.35 48.92
C SER A 34 -24.89 -46.61 49.22
N HIS A 35 -25.06 -45.35 49.65
CA HIS A 35 -24.47 -44.73 50.86
C HIS A 35 -24.28 -45.70 52.07
N PRO A 36 -23.33 -45.45 53.01
CA PRO A 36 -23.50 -44.38 54.02
C PRO A 36 -22.22 -43.62 54.44
N ALA A 37 -22.41 -42.63 55.33
CA ALA A 37 -21.40 -41.64 55.72
C ALA A 37 -20.92 -41.76 57.18
N ARG A 38 -19.66 -41.35 57.42
CA ARG A 38 -19.05 -40.76 58.65
C ARG A 38 -17.58 -40.44 58.27
N ARG A 39 -16.86 -39.52 58.94
CA ARG A 39 -17.00 -38.97 60.29
C ARG A 39 -16.52 -37.51 60.32
N ILE A 40 -17.08 -36.68 61.20
CA ILE A 40 -16.58 -35.33 61.48
C ILE A 40 -15.47 -35.42 62.54
N HIS A 41 -14.36 -34.69 62.35
CA HIS A 41 -13.57 -34.15 63.44
C HIS A 41 -13.10 -32.73 63.07
N SER A 42 -13.37 -31.79 63.96
CA SER A 42 -13.02 -30.37 63.84
C SER A 42 -11.68 -30.09 64.51
N PHE A 43 -10.81 -29.32 63.85
CA PHE A 43 -9.80 -28.51 64.55
C PHE A 43 -9.80 -27.09 64.01
N THR A 44 -9.98 -26.13 64.92
CA THR A 44 -9.92 -24.68 64.67
C THR A 44 -8.48 -24.20 64.75
N GLY A 45 -8.00 -23.42 63.77
CA GLY A 45 -6.64 -22.90 63.81
C GLY A 45 -6.29 -21.90 62.71
N VAL A 46 -6.54 -20.61 62.98
CA VAL A 46 -5.78 -19.42 62.52
C VAL A 46 -5.34 -19.32 61.04
N GLY A 47 -5.82 -18.29 60.33
CA GLY A 47 -5.16 -17.81 59.10
C GLY A 47 -6.01 -16.88 58.23
N LEU A 48 -5.79 -15.56 58.31
CA LEU A 48 -6.25 -14.64 57.27
C LEU A 48 -5.25 -14.64 56.11
N VAL A 49 -5.71 -14.92 54.89
CA VAL A 49 -5.31 -14.17 53.68
C VAL A 49 -6.56 -14.06 52.79
N LEU A 50 -6.96 -12.85 52.43
CA LEU A 50 -7.86 -12.66 51.29
C LEU A 50 -7.03 -12.71 50.01
N GLN A 51 -7.52 -13.39 48.99
CA GLN A 51 -7.47 -12.85 47.63
C GLN A 51 -8.66 -13.35 46.83
N ALA A 52 -9.47 -12.41 46.36
CA ALA A 52 -10.55 -12.72 45.42
C ALA A 52 -9.93 -13.14 44.09
N ALA A 53 -10.44 -14.22 43.49
CA ALA A 53 -10.09 -14.63 42.13
C ALA A 53 -10.73 -13.66 41.13
N MET A 54 -10.26 -12.40 41.11
CA MET A 54 -10.60 -11.43 40.08
C MET A 54 -9.93 -11.92 38.79
N VAL A 55 -10.67 -12.68 37.99
CA VAL A 55 -10.26 -13.06 36.64
C VAL A 55 -10.21 -11.78 35.81
N GLY A 56 -9.06 -11.14 35.84
CA GLY A 56 -8.68 -10.11 34.90
C GLY A 56 -8.62 -10.76 33.53
N VAL A 57 -9.76 -10.78 32.83
CA VAL A 57 -9.78 -10.94 31.38
C VAL A 57 -8.99 -9.76 30.85
N LEU A 58 -7.70 -9.98 30.61
CA LEU A 58 -6.85 -9.03 29.93
C LEU A 58 -7.47 -8.91 28.55
N ALA A 59 -8.21 -7.82 28.34
CA ALA A 59 -8.75 -7.48 27.05
C ALA A 59 -7.55 -7.13 26.17
N ILE A 60 -6.99 -8.17 25.55
CA ILE A 60 -6.15 -8.04 24.37
C ILE A 60 -7.10 -7.48 23.31
N THR A 61 -7.25 -6.16 23.30
CA THR A 61 -7.78 -5.41 22.19
C THR A 61 -6.82 -5.70 21.05
N ALA A 62 -7.11 -6.74 20.28
CA ALA A 62 -6.37 -7.08 19.08
C ALA A 62 -6.37 -5.81 18.24
N ILE A 63 -5.20 -5.16 18.16
CA ILE A 63 -5.02 -3.91 17.44
C ILE A 63 -5.42 -4.24 16.01
N GLN A 64 -6.63 -3.83 15.64
CA GLN A 64 -7.10 -4.01 14.28
C GLN A 64 -6.10 -3.24 13.43
N PRO A 65 -5.48 -3.84 12.40
CA PRO A 65 -4.61 -3.12 11.49
C PRO A 65 -5.49 -2.17 10.68
N ALA A 66 -5.81 -1.02 11.29
CA ALA A 66 -6.68 0.02 10.78
C ALA A 66 -5.91 0.88 9.77
N THR A 67 -5.24 0.21 8.84
CA THR A 67 -4.63 0.83 7.67
C THR A 67 -5.77 1.26 6.77
N ALA A 68 -5.88 2.56 6.57
CA ALA A 68 -6.89 3.10 5.68
C ALA A 68 -6.22 4.03 4.68
N CYS A 69 -6.43 3.76 3.41
CA CYS A 69 -6.06 4.66 2.34
C CYS A 69 -7.25 4.66 1.39
N THR A 70 -7.46 5.76 0.70
CA THR A 70 -8.45 5.80 -0.38
C THR A 70 -7.95 6.79 -1.40
N VAL A 71 -7.79 6.32 -2.62
CA VAL A 71 -7.39 7.11 -3.78
C VAL A 71 -8.50 7.08 -4.82
N MET A 72 -8.74 8.22 -5.45
CA MET A 72 -9.82 8.45 -6.42
C MET A 72 -9.28 9.28 -7.58
N ARG A 73 -9.32 8.74 -8.80
CA ARG A 73 -9.13 9.49 -10.05
C ARG A 73 -10.47 10.04 -10.50
N MET A 74 -10.55 11.35 -10.72
CA MET A 74 -11.75 12.06 -11.13
C MET A 74 -11.46 12.93 -12.36
N THR A 75 -12.49 13.16 -13.16
CA THR A 75 -12.52 14.25 -14.14
C THR A 75 -13.62 15.20 -13.71
N ILE A 76 -13.27 16.46 -13.43
CA ILE A 76 -14.18 17.47 -12.86
C ILE A 76 -14.12 18.70 -13.76
N HIS A 77 -15.24 19.09 -14.37
CA HIS A 77 -15.30 20.17 -15.38
C HIS A 77 -14.26 20.03 -16.52
N GLY A 78 -13.96 18.78 -16.90
CA GLY A 78 -12.95 18.47 -17.92
C GLY A 78 -11.50 18.46 -17.44
N LYS A 79 -11.25 18.64 -16.13
CA LYS A 79 -9.90 18.57 -15.53
C LYS A 79 -9.65 17.28 -14.76
N LEU A 80 -8.52 16.66 -15.01
CA LEU A 80 -8.03 15.48 -14.32
C LEU A 80 -7.55 15.83 -12.90
N VAL A 81 -8.09 15.14 -11.90
CA VAL A 81 -7.71 15.30 -10.49
C VAL A 81 -7.61 13.93 -9.84
N ILE A 82 -6.48 13.65 -9.18
CA ILE A 82 -6.32 12.45 -8.36
C ILE A 82 -6.27 12.87 -6.90
N ALA A 83 -7.13 12.30 -6.08
CA ALA A 83 -7.26 12.65 -4.66
C ALA A 83 -6.97 11.43 -3.79
N ARG A 84 -6.03 11.55 -2.84
CA ARG A 84 -5.62 10.48 -1.93
C ARG A 84 -5.75 10.88 -0.46
N ASN A 85 -6.27 9.96 0.35
CA ASN A 85 -6.04 9.88 1.79
C ASN A 85 -4.90 8.90 2.10
N HIS A 86 -3.98 9.32 2.97
CA HIS A 86 -3.04 8.46 3.68
C HIS A 86 -3.47 8.38 5.14
N ASP A 87 -4.13 7.28 5.53
CA ASP A 87 -4.49 7.00 6.92
C ASP A 87 -3.58 5.92 7.51
N TRP A 88 -2.78 6.32 8.50
CA TRP A 88 -1.65 5.57 9.03
C TRP A 88 -1.53 5.87 10.54
N PRO A 89 -0.85 5.04 11.36
CA PRO A 89 -0.72 5.32 12.80
C PRO A 89 0.04 6.61 13.16
N PHE A 90 0.79 7.21 12.22
CA PHE A 90 1.53 8.46 12.42
C PHE A 90 1.80 9.19 11.09
N GLY A 91 1.90 10.53 11.17
CA GLY A 91 2.00 11.43 10.02
C GLY A 91 3.38 12.03 9.76
N GLU A 92 4.41 11.63 10.49
CA GLU A 92 5.76 12.14 10.25
C GLU A 92 6.32 11.62 8.91
N ALA A 93 6.73 12.54 8.04
CA ALA A 93 7.33 12.29 6.72
C ALA A 93 8.02 13.55 6.16
N LEU A 94 8.81 13.35 5.10
CA LEU A 94 9.35 14.40 4.24
C LEU A 94 8.63 14.43 2.89
N VAL A 95 8.52 15.61 2.30
CA VAL A 95 8.24 15.78 0.86
C VAL A 95 9.56 16.11 0.19
N ILE A 96 10.02 15.28 -0.76
CA ILE A 96 11.38 15.30 -1.33
C ILE A 96 11.32 15.49 -2.85
N THR A 97 12.24 16.28 -3.42
CA THR A 97 12.50 16.35 -4.87
C THR A 97 13.58 15.34 -5.26
N ASN A 98 13.30 14.52 -6.27
CA ASN A 98 14.24 13.53 -6.81
C ASN A 98 14.67 13.96 -8.22
N LEU A 99 15.97 13.88 -8.51
CA LEU A 99 16.58 14.45 -9.72
C LEU A 99 16.65 13.42 -10.85
N ARG A 100 16.78 13.90 -12.09
CA ARG A 100 17.14 13.08 -13.27
C ARG A 100 18.61 12.64 -13.19
N GLY A 101 18.98 11.65 -14.00
CA GLY A 101 20.38 11.25 -14.23
C GLY A 101 21.04 10.52 -13.05
N ILE A 102 20.31 10.19 -11.99
CA ILE A 102 20.86 9.52 -10.80
C ILE A 102 20.83 8.01 -11.04
N GLU A 103 21.99 7.35 -10.99
CA GLU A 103 22.09 5.88 -10.93
C GLU A 103 21.64 5.40 -9.54
N LYS A 104 20.69 4.48 -9.52
CA LYS A 104 20.13 3.86 -8.31
C LYS A 104 20.13 2.35 -8.46
N THR A 105 20.56 1.64 -7.41
CA THR A 105 20.41 0.18 -7.27
C THR A 105 19.37 -0.12 -6.21
N SER A 106 18.53 -1.11 -6.43
CA SER A 106 17.41 -1.49 -5.58
C SER A 106 17.83 -2.00 -4.18
N LEU A 107 16.94 -1.80 -3.20
CA LEU A 107 16.97 -2.44 -1.87
C LEU A 107 16.29 -3.82 -1.83
N ALA A 108 15.98 -4.43 -2.97
CA ALA A 108 15.46 -5.80 -3.03
C ALA A 108 16.48 -6.81 -2.47
N PRO A 109 16.03 -7.84 -1.74
CA PRO A 109 16.93 -8.82 -1.13
C PRO A 109 17.55 -9.81 -2.13
N ILE A 110 17.05 -9.84 -3.37
CA ILE A 110 17.46 -10.71 -4.48
C ILE A 110 17.51 -9.89 -5.77
N LYS A 111 18.32 -10.33 -6.76
CA LYS A 111 18.50 -9.73 -8.11
C LYS A 111 18.16 -8.22 -8.22
N PRO A 112 18.79 -7.34 -7.43
CA PRO A 112 18.38 -5.95 -7.34
C PRO A 112 18.54 -5.24 -8.67
N ALA A 113 17.46 -4.66 -9.18
CA ALA A 113 17.48 -3.84 -10.39
C ALA A 113 18.38 -2.60 -10.19
N THR A 114 19.08 -2.19 -11.24
CA THR A 114 19.79 -0.91 -11.30
C THR A 114 19.24 -0.10 -12.46
N TRP A 115 18.93 1.18 -12.22
CA TRP A 115 18.36 2.10 -13.21
C TRP A 115 19.00 3.48 -13.08
N VAL A 116 18.76 4.32 -14.08
CA VAL A 116 19.05 5.76 -14.02
C VAL A 116 17.71 6.49 -14.07
N SER A 117 17.50 7.49 -13.21
CA SER A 117 16.26 8.28 -13.24
C SER A 117 16.15 9.07 -14.55
N LYS A 118 15.13 8.75 -15.36
CA LYS A 118 14.80 9.51 -16.58
C LYS A 118 14.10 10.82 -16.23
N TYR A 119 13.22 10.75 -15.22
CA TYR A 119 12.30 11.82 -14.85
C TYR A 119 12.58 12.33 -13.43
N GLY A 120 12.48 13.65 -13.27
CA GLY A 120 12.43 14.31 -11.98
C GLY A 120 11.06 14.12 -11.32
N SER A 121 11.02 14.04 -10.00
CA SER A 121 9.78 13.78 -9.27
C SER A 121 9.71 14.46 -7.91
N VAL A 122 8.49 14.56 -7.37
CA VAL A 122 8.24 14.95 -5.99
C VAL A 122 7.51 13.81 -5.30
N SER A 123 8.11 13.29 -4.22
CA SER A 123 7.61 12.10 -3.53
C SER A 123 7.57 12.26 -2.01
N PHE A 124 6.69 11.50 -1.36
CA PHE A 124 6.33 11.62 0.06
C PHE A 124 6.92 10.44 0.84
N CYS A 125 8.04 10.69 1.50
CA CYS A 125 8.92 9.70 2.12
C CYS A 125 8.65 9.57 3.62
N GLN A 126 8.24 8.37 4.06
CA GLN A 126 7.97 8.05 5.47
C GLN A 126 8.96 7.04 6.07
N PHE A 127 9.50 6.12 5.25
CA PHE A 127 10.44 5.08 5.69
C PHE A 127 11.89 5.31 5.22
N GLY A 128 12.17 6.50 4.69
CA GLY A 128 13.48 6.91 4.18
C GLY A 128 13.38 7.63 2.82
N ARG A 129 14.45 8.33 2.46
CA ARG A 129 14.64 8.93 1.13
C ARG A 129 14.65 7.83 0.06
N GLU A 130 14.06 8.10 -1.11
CA GLU A 130 13.82 7.13 -2.19
C GLU A 130 12.86 5.97 -1.82
N ILE A 131 12.25 6.01 -0.62
CA ILE A 131 11.26 5.04 -0.12
C ILE A 131 9.91 5.75 0.14
N PRO A 132 9.26 6.27 -0.93
CA PRO A 132 8.03 7.03 -0.81
C PRO A 132 6.79 6.14 -0.76
N PHE A 133 5.73 6.68 -0.14
CA PHE A 133 4.41 6.08 -0.19
C PHE A 133 3.57 6.63 -1.35
N ALA A 134 3.91 7.82 -1.83
CA ALA A 134 3.14 8.60 -2.79
C ALA A 134 4.08 9.51 -3.60
N GLY A 135 3.70 9.91 -4.81
CA GLY A 135 4.43 10.94 -5.54
C GLY A 135 3.89 11.18 -6.94
N MET A 136 4.45 12.20 -7.60
CA MET A 136 4.19 12.53 -9.00
C MET A 136 5.49 12.97 -9.68
N ASN A 137 5.70 12.59 -10.93
CA ASN A 137 6.85 13.01 -11.73
C ASN A 137 6.55 14.18 -12.67
N GLU A 138 7.58 14.73 -13.30
CA GLU A 138 7.49 15.87 -14.23
C GLU A 138 6.67 15.58 -15.50
N LYS A 139 6.21 14.35 -15.73
CA LYS A 139 5.30 13.98 -16.83
C LYS A 139 3.84 13.84 -16.37
N GLY A 140 3.59 14.01 -15.08
CA GLY A 140 2.27 13.84 -14.47
C GLY A 140 1.91 12.39 -14.15
N LEU A 141 2.85 11.44 -14.24
CA LEU A 141 2.65 10.10 -13.71
C LEU A 141 2.55 10.20 -12.17
N THR A 142 1.40 9.82 -11.60
CA THR A 142 1.24 9.63 -10.15
C THR A 142 1.38 8.16 -9.81
N VAL A 143 2.06 7.86 -8.69
CA VAL A 143 2.18 6.50 -8.16
C VAL A 143 1.89 6.53 -6.66
N ASP A 144 0.84 5.81 -6.26
CA ASP A 144 0.33 5.79 -4.89
C ASP A 144 0.26 4.35 -4.37
N LEU A 145 1.08 3.99 -3.37
CA LEU A 145 0.92 2.71 -2.67
C LEU A 145 -0.16 2.81 -1.59
N LEU A 146 -0.92 1.74 -1.43
CA LEU A 146 -1.92 1.54 -0.38
C LEU A 146 -1.62 0.20 0.32
N HIS A 147 -1.88 0.09 1.62
CA HIS A 147 -1.72 -1.19 2.34
C HIS A 147 -2.84 -2.17 1.98
N LEU A 148 -2.47 -3.39 1.60
CA LEU A 148 -3.35 -4.52 1.28
C LEU A 148 -2.89 -5.75 2.09
N PRO A 149 -3.57 -6.11 3.20
CA PRO A 149 -3.15 -7.22 4.07
C PRO A 149 -3.06 -8.60 3.40
N GLY A 150 -3.69 -8.80 2.25
CA GLY A 150 -3.66 -10.04 1.45
C GLY A 150 -2.64 -10.03 0.31
N ALA A 151 -1.79 -9.01 0.20
CA ALA A 151 -0.78 -8.92 -0.85
C ALA A 151 0.23 -10.07 -0.74
N THR A 152 0.50 -10.74 -1.86
CA THR A 152 1.40 -11.89 -1.99
C THR A 152 2.27 -11.70 -3.22
N PHE A 153 3.46 -11.14 -2.99
CA PHE A 153 4.49 -10.87 -4.00
C PHE A 153 5.12 -12.15 -4.56
N PRO A 154 5.83 -12.07 -5.71
CA PRO A 154 6.43 -13.24 -6.35
C PRO A 154 7.40 -13.98 -5.43
N ASP A 155 7.46 -15.31 -5.57
CA ASP A 155 8.40 -16.15 -4.85
C ASP A 155 9.85 -15.75 -5.22
N PRO A 156 10.69 -15.32 -4.26
CA PRO A 156 12.08 -15.01 -4.52
C PRO A 156 12.85 -16.12 -5.24
N VAL A 157 12.53 -17.39 -4.99
CA VAL A 157 13.19 -18.54 -5.66
C VAL A 157 12.84 -18.59 -7.15
N ALA A 158 11.61 -18.22 -7.52
CA ALA A 158 11.19 -18.14 -8.92
C ALA A 158 11.83 -16.94 -9.64
N VAL A 159 11.91 -15.79 -8.97
CA VAL A 159 12.56 -14.58 -9.50
C VAL A 159 14.07 -14.77 -9.67
N GLU A 160 14.72 -15.48 -8.74
CA GLU A 160 16.14 -15.83 -8.85
C GLU A 160 16.41 -16.73 -10.07
N ALA A 161 15.47 -17.65 -10.38
CA ALA A 161 15.58 -18.63 -11.46
C ALA A 161 15.26 -18.09 -12.86
N ASP A 162 14.38 -17.10 -13.01
CA ASP A 162 14.08 -16.49 -14.31
C ASP A 162 15.19 -15.50 -14.71
N PRO A 163 15.93 -15.69 -15.82
CA PRO A 163 17.01 -14.79 -16.20
C PRO A 163 16.54 -13.38 -16.59
N ASN A 164 15.28 -13.21 -16.99
CA ASN A 164 14.73 -11.94 -17.50
C ASN A 164 14.25 -11.01 -16.38
N LEU A 165 13.96 -11.55 -15.19
CA LEU A 165 13.45 -10.76 -14.06
C LEU A 165 14.56 -10.15 -13.21
N THR A 166 14.34 -8.90 -12.79
CA THR A 166 15.07 -8.23 -11.70
C THR A 166 14.06 -7.71 -10.68
N ALA A 167 14.52 -7.33 -9.48
CA ALA A 167 13.63 -6.96 -8.39
C ALA A 167 13.86 -5.53 -7.86
N VAL A 168 12.76 -4.85 -7.54
CA VAL A 168 12.73 -3.59 -6.77
C VAL A 168 12.14 -3.87 -5.39
N ASN A 169 12.58 -3.18 -4.32
CA ASN A 169 11.89 -3.29 -3.03
C ASN A 169 10.42 -2.84 -3.17
N ALA A 170 9.48 -3.51 -2.51
CA ALA A 170 8.04 -3.24 -2.68
C ALA A 170 7.64 -1.76 -2.47
N ILE A 171 8.12 -1.09 -1.42
CA ILE A 171 7.83 0.35 -1.24
C ILE A 171 8.61 1.19 -2.27
N GLN A 172 9.88 0.85 -2.50
CA GLN A 172 10.75 1.52 -3.48
C GLN A 172 10.22 1.46 -4.92
N TRP A 173 9.36 0.49 -5.26
CA TRP A 173 8.73 0.36 -6.58
C TRP A 173 7.97 1.63 -6.99
N VAL A 174 7.43 2.38 -6.01
CA VAL A 174 6.85 3.72 -6.23
C VAL A 174 7.89 4.69 -6.82
N GLN A 175 9.09 4.77 -6.24
CA GLN A 175 10.14 5.66 -6.73
C GLN A 175 10.71 5.17 -8.06
N TYR A 176 10.88 3.86 -8.25
CA TYR A 176 11.30 3.27 -9.52
C TYR A 176 10.37 3.70 -10.66
N GLN A 177 9.05 3.54 -10.52
CA GLN A 177 8.12 3.93 -11.59
C GLN A 177 8.09 5.45 -11.83
N LEU A 178 8.14 6.27 -10.77
CA LEU A 178 8.26 7.73 -10.90
C LEU A 178 9.55 8.16 -11.62
N ASP A 179 10.65 7.42 -11.42
CA ASP A 179 11.94 7.66 -12.07
C ASP A 179 11.97 7.20 -13.54
N THR A 180 11.27 6.11 -13.90
CA THR A 180 11.48 5.41 -15.18
C THR A 180 10.32 5.46 -16.18
N ALA A 181 9.09 5.82 -15.78
CA ALA A 181 7.92 5.79 -16.64
C ALA A 181 7.23 7.15 -16.79
N GLU A 182 6.62 7.38 -17.96
CA GLU A 182 5.84 8.58 -18.31
C GLU A 182 4.34 8.27 -18.45
N THR A 183 3.98 7.01 -18.73
CA THR A 183 2.58 6.58 -18.90
C THR A 183 2.25 5.36 -18.05
N VAL A 184 0.95 5.14 -17.81
CA VAL A 184 0.44 3.92 -17.15
C VAL A 184 0.84 2.66 -17.93
N ALA A 185 0.83 2.72 -19.27
CA ALA A 185 1.23 1.60 -20.12
C ALA A 185 2.68 1.16 -19.88
N GLU A 186 3.63 2.10 -19.80
CA GLU A 186 5.04 1.80 -19.49
C GLU A 186 5.21 1.15 -18.11
N VAL A 187 4.42 1.57 -17.11
CA VAL A 187 4.40 0.95 -15.79
C VAL A 187 3.91 -0.50 -15.87
N VAL A 188 2.84 -0.76 -16.64
CA VAL A 188 2.29 -2.12 -16.84
C VAL A 188 3.27 -3.01 -17.59
N ASP A 189 3.89 -2.53 -18.68
CA ASP A 189 4.89 -3.28 -19.45
C ASP A 189 6.12 -3.64 -18.61
N SER A 190 6.56 -2.75 -17.71
CA SER A 190 7.73 -2.98 -16.85
C SER A 190 7.62 -4.22 -15.96
N LEU A 191 6.40 -4.64 -15.60
CA LEU A 191 6.12 -5.82 -14.75
C LEU A 191 6.61 -7.14 -15.37
N SER A 192 6.87 -7.16 -16.68
CA SER A 192 7.47 -8.29 -17.41
C SER A 192 8.97 -8.51 -17.13
N THR A 193 9.65 -7.53 -16.53
CA THR A 193 11.11 -7.54 -16.32
C THR A 193 11.55 -7.02 -14.94
N VAL A 194 10.74 -6.20 -14.27
CA VAL A 194 11.06 -5.61 -12.96
C VAL A 194 9.88 -5.77 -11.99
N VAL A 195 10.04 -6.69 -11.03
CA VAL A 195 9.00 -7.05 -10.07
C VAL A 195 9.27 -6.50 -8.66
N PRO A 196 8.25 -6.05 -7.91
CA PRO A 196 8.41 -5.69 -6.50
C PRO A 196 8.59 -6.95 -5.64
N ILE A 197 9.58 -6.92 -4.74
CA ILE A 197 9.85 -7.96 -3.73
C ILE A 197 9.97 -7.30 -2.36
N PRO A 198 9.23 -7.76 -1.34
CA PRO A 198 9.34 -7.21 0.01
C PRO A 198 10.61 -7.69 0.72
N MET A 199 11.28 -6.73 1.35
CA MET A 199 12.38 -6.92 2.31
C MET A 199 11.85 -7.14 3.75
N LEU A 200 10.65 -6.62 4.06
CA LEU A 200 9.88 -6.91 5.26
C LEU A 200 8.48 -7.44 4.88
N PRO A 201 8.32 -8.74 4.58
CA PRO A 201 7.05 -9.32 4.12
C PRO A 201 5.84 -9.17 5.06
N MET A 202 6.08 -8.88 6.36
CA MET A 202 5.03 -8.62 7.36
C MET A 202 4.63 -7.14 7.48
N VAL A 203 5.25 -6.25 6.70
CA VAL A 203 5.13 -4.78 6.78
C VAL A 203 4.78 -4.20 5.41
N GLU A 204 5.40 -4.73 4.35
CA GLU A 204 5.33 -4.23 2.98
C GLU A 204 4.20 -4.90 2.17
N THR A 205 3.11 -5.28 2.83
CA THR A 205 1.89 -5.84 2.23
C THR A 205 1.07 -4.74 1.53
N VAL A 206 1.38 -4.46 0.26
CA VAL A 206 0.85 -3.29 -0.47
C VAL A 206 0.30 -3.63 -1.87
N HIS A 207 -0.55 -2.74 -2.39
CA HIS A 207 -0.95 -2.66 -3.80
C HIS A 207 -0.85 -1.20 -4.28
N TYR A 208 -0.84 -0.98 -5.59
CA TYR A 208 -0.51 0.32 -6.17
C TYR A 208 -1.65 0.87 -7.04
N PHE A 209 -1.81 2.19 -7.01
CA PHE A 209 -2.67 2.95 -7.90
C PHE A 209 -1.79 3.90 -8.73
N VAL A 210 -1.93 3.83 -10.05
CA VAL A 210 -1.08 4.53 -11.01
C VAL A 210 -1.98 5.34 -11.93
N THR A 211 -1.64 6.60 -12.20
CA THR A 211 -2.31 7.41 -13.25
C THR A 211 -1.29 8.25 -14.00
N ASP A 212 -1.60 8.68 -15.22
CA ASP A 212 -0.77 9.62 -15.98
C ASP A 212 -1.54 10.87 -16.44
N SER A 213 -0.83 11.80 -17.09
CA SER A 213 -1.37 13.08 -17.53
C SER A 213 -2.41 12.99 -18.65
N THR A 214 -2.61 11.82 -19.28
CA THR A 214 -3.73 11.59 -20.20
C THR A 214 -5.03 11.23 -19.46
N GLY A 215 -4.93 10.90 -18.17
CA GLY A 215 -6.02 10.41 -17.34
C GLY A 215 -6.17 8.90 -17.36
N ASP A 216 -5.24 8.15 -17.97
CA ASP A 216 -5.22 6.70 -17.83
C ASP A 216 -5.03 6.28 -16.35
N VAL A 217 -5.40 5.04 -16.02
CA VAL A 217 -5.36 4.51 -14.66
C VAL A 217 -5.09 3.01 -14.64
N ALA A 218 -4.21 2.55 -13.75
CA ALA A 218 -4.08 1.14 -13.42
C ALA A 218 -4.08 0.91 -11.90
N VAL A 219 -4.79 -0.13 -11.48
CA VAL A 219 -4.56 -0.79 -10.18
C VAL A 219 -3.62 -1.95 -10.42
N VAL A 220 -2.55 -2.05 -9.63
CA VAL A 220 -1.59 -3.17 -9.68
C VAL A 220 -1.57 -3.86 -8.33
N GLU A 221 -2.13 -5.07 -8.28
CA GLU A 221 -2.17 -5.91 -7.07
C GLU A 221 -1.23 -7.10 -7.23
N PHE A 222 -0.67 -7.62 -6.14
CA PHE A 222 0.12 -8.86 -6.16
C PHE A 222 -0.63 -9.93 -5.39
N ILE A 223 -1.15 -10.93 -6.12
CA ILE A 223 -2.08 -11.93 -5.61
C ILE A 223 -1.62 -13.32 -6.07
N ASN A 224 -1.48 -14.25 -5.13
CA ASN A 224 -0.96 -15.61 -5.34
C ASN A 224 0.43 -15.62 -6.01
N GLY A 225 1.28 -14.63 -5.72
CA GLY A 225 2.63 -14.52 -6.28
C GLY A 225 2.71 -13.87 -7.66
N SER A 226 1.59 -13.45 -8.24
CA SER A 226 1.52 -12.88 -9.60
C SER A 226 1.05 -11.43 -9.59
N ALA A 227 1.55 -10.63 -10.54
CA ALA A 227 1.00 -9.31 -10.82
C ALA A 227 -0.42 -9.45 -11.40
N VAL A 228 -1.36 -8.70 -10.84
CA VAL A 228 -2.77 -8.68 -11.18
C VAL A 228 -3.16 -7.23 -11.47
N VAL A 229 -3.04 -6.87 -12.74
CA VAL A 229 -3.31 -5.52 -13.24
C VAL A 229 -4.81 -5.34 -13.52
N ARG A 230 -5.34 -4.14 -13.26
CA ARG A 230 -6.63 -3.67 -13.77
C ARG A 230 -6.43 -2.32 -14.44
N HIS A 231 -6.35 -2.32 -15.76
CA HIS A 231 -6.00 -1.15 -16.57
C HIS A 231 -7.26 -0.46 -17.14
N GLY A 232 -7.23 0.86 -17.30
CA GLY A 232 -8.42 1.67 -17.68
C GLY A 232 -9.09 1.23 -18.97
N ASP A 233 -8.33 0.65 -19.90
CA ASP A 233 -8.81 0.19 -21.21
C ASP A 233 -9.54 -1.16 -21.16
N ASP A 234 -9.11 -2.10 -20.31
CA ASP A 234 -9.81 -3.37 -20.04
C ASP A 234 -11.25 -3.15 -19.54
N TYR A 235 -11.47 -2.01 -18.89
CA TYR A 235 -12.69 -1.69 -18.18
C TYR A 235 -13.46 -0.50 -18.78
N ARG A 236 -13.39 -0.27 -20.10
CA ARG A 236 -14.32 0.66 -20.74
C ARG A 236 -15.76 0.10 -20.78
N LEU A 237 -16.74 1.01 -20.85
CA LEU A 237 -18.14 0.75 -21.23
C LEU A 237 -18.25 0.65 -22.77
N ASP A 238 -19.37 0.14 -23.26
CA ASP A 238 -19.63 0.00 -24.71
C ASP A 238 -19.67 1.35 -25.46
N ASP A 239 -19.81 2.47 -24.73
CA ASP A 239 -19.72 3.85 -25.25
C ASP A 239 -18.31 4.48 -25.14
N GLY A 240 -17.31 3.67 -24.74
CA GLY A 240 -15.89 4.06 -24.65
C GLY A 240 -15.47 4.75 -23.34
N LYS A 241 -16.39 5.05 -22.42
CA LYS A 241 -16.08 5.66 -21.12
C LYS A 241 -15.46 4.65 -20.13
N PRO A 242 -14.51 5.03 -19.27
CA PRO A 242 -13.98 4.14 -18.23
C PRO A 242 -15.06 3.73 -17.21
N LYS A 243 -15.12 2.44 -16.83
CA LYS A 243 -15.88 1.99 -15.66
C LYS A 243 -15.20 2.52 -14.40
N ILE A 244 -15.97 3.25 -13.60
CA ILE A 244 -15.50 4.03 -12.46
C ILE A 244 -14.84 3.17 -11.37
N HIS A 245 -15.11 1.86 -11.36
CA HIS A 245 -14.48 0.89 -10.47
C HIS A 245 -12.94 0.85 -10.53
N ALA A 246 -12.32 1.12 -11.69
CA ALA A 246 -10.86 1.22 -11.81
C ALA A 246 -10.31 2.58 -11.35
N CYS A 247 -11.18 3.59 -11.19
CA CYS A 247 -10.82 4.94 -10.79
C CYS A 247 -10.77 5.14 -9.27
N VAL A 248 -10.91 4.06 -8.48
CA VAL A 248 -10.93 4.10 -7.01
C VAL A 248 -10.14 2.91 -6.46
N LEU A 249 -9.41 3.10 -5.36
CA LEU A 249 -8.80 2.00 -4.61
C LEU A 249 -8.82 2.27 -3.10
N ALA A 250 -8.94 1.21 -2.30
CA ALA A 250 -8.84 1.18 -0.84
C ALA A 250 -8.25 -0.18 -0.39
N ASN A 251 -8.02 -0.37 0.91
CA ASN A 251 -7.28 -1.49 1.55
C ASN A 251 -7.97 -2.87 1.54
N SER A 252 -8.71 -3.17 0.50
CA SER A 252 -9.18 -4.52 0.17
C SER A 252 -8.87 -4.74 -1.30
N SER A 253 -8.72 -5.99 -1.76
CA SER A 253 -8.39 -6.16 -3.18
C SER A 253 -9.48 -5.55 -4.05
N TRP A 254 -9.15 -5.21 -5.30
CA TRP A 254 -10.13 -4.62 -6.21
C TRP A 254 -11.36 -5.53 -6.34
N GLU A 255 -11.13 -6.84 -6.44
CA GLU A 255 -12.17 -7.87 -6.52
C GLU A 255 -13.02 -7.95 -5.24
N ASP A 256 -12.38 -7.96 -4.05
CA ASP A 256 -13.06 -7.92 -2.76
C ASP A 256 -13.99 -6.71 -2.63
N SER A 257 -13.54 -5.56 -3.15
CA SER A 257 -14.18 -4.26 -3.03
C SER A 257 -15.48 -4.15 -3.83
N GLN A 258 -15.70 -5.06 -4.79
CA GLN A 258 -16.94 -5.16 -5.57
C GLN A 258 -18.08 -5.90 -4.84
N THR A 259 -17.85 -6.40 -3.62
CA THR A 259 -18.86 -7.15 -2.84
C THR A 259 -19.61 -6.27 -1.83
N GLU A 260 -20.93 -6.45 -1.70
CA GLU A 260 -21.82 -5.64 -0.85
C GLU A 260 -21.66 -5.87 0.68
N LEU A 261 -20.49 -6.32 1.15
CA LEU A 261 -20.26 -6.66 2.56
C LEU A 261 -20.03 -5.41 3.42
N GLN A 262 -21.14 -4.79 3.84
CA GLN A 262 -21.22 -3.48 4.54
C GLN A 262 -20.43 -3.41 5.87
N ASN A 263 -20.02 -4.53 6.46
CA ASN A 263 -19.27 -4.55 7.73
C ASN A 263 -17.76 -4.26 7.56
N ASN A 264 -17.24 -4.09 6.33
CA ASN A 264 -15.83 -3.76 6.08
C ASN A 264 -15.66 -2.26 5.79
N SER A 265 -14.88 -1.55 6.62
CA SER A 265 -14.64 -0.10 6.47
C SER A 265 -13.96 0.27 5.15
N SER A 266 -13.07 -0.59 4.63
CA SER A 266 -12.41 -0.40 3.35
C SER A 266 -13.41 -0.46 2.19
N ARG A 267 -14.26 -1.49 2.16
CA ARG A 267 -15.28 -1.65 1.11
C ARG A 267 -16.32 -0.53 1.18
N MET A 268 -16.66 -0.04 2.37
CA MET A 268 -17.46 1.18 2.55
C MET A 268 -16.79 2.46 2.02
N ARG A 269 -15.47 2.65 2.25
CA ARG A 269 -14.72 3.78 1.66
C ARG A 269 -14.66 3.68 0.14
N TYR A 270 -14.37 2.49 -0.41
CA TYR A 270 -14.35 2.22 -1.84
C TYR A 270 -15.70 2.54 -2.49
N GLY A 271 -16.79 1.94 -2.01
CA GLY A 271 -18.13 2.17 -2.57
C GLY A 271 -18.58 3.63 -2.48
N ARG A 272 -18.21 4.34 -1.40
CA ARG A 272 -18.41 5.79 -1.27
C ARG A 272 -17.55 6.57 -2.26
N GLY A 273 -16.30 6.17 -2.47
CA GLY A 273 -15.41 6.73 -3.48
C GLY A 273 -15.98 6.59 -4.90
N VAL A 274 -16.51 5.41 -5.25
CA VAL A 274 -17.17 5.18 -6.54
C VAL A 274 -18.33 6.16 -6.74
N ARG A 275 -19.22 6.34 -5.74
CA ARG A 275 -20.30 7.35 -5.82
C ARG A 275 -19.78 8.78 -5.94
N LEU A 276 -18.66 9.12 -5.32
CA LEU A 276 -18.03 10.44 -5.42
C LEU A 276 -17.38 10.68 -6.79
N VAL A 277 -16.83 9.65 -7.44
CA VAL A 277 -16.32 9.75 -8.81
C VAL A 277 -17.47 9.81 -9.84
N GLU A 278 -18.58 9.10 -9.62
CA GLU A 278 -19.81 9.25 -10.42
C GLU A 278 -20.35 10.69 -10.38
N MET A 279 -20.56 11.22 -9.18
CA MET A 279 -21.09 12.58 -8.96
C MET A 279 -20.16 13.71 -9.42
N ALA A 280 -18.88 13.44 -9.71
CA ALA A 280 -17.89 14.44 -10.13
C ALA A 280 -18.28 15.23 -11.40
N ASN A 281 -19.10 14.62 -12.26
CA ASN A 281 -19.61 15.25 -13.49
C ASN A 281 -20.92 16.03 -13.28
N GLU A 282 -21.57 15.90 -12.12
CA GLU A 282 -22.88 16.48 -11.82
C GLU A 282 -22.81 17.74 -10.93
N ILE A 283 -21.61 18.12 -10.49
CA ILE A 283 -21.42 19.26 -9.59
C ILE A 283 -21.62 20.61 -10.31
N GLY A 284 -22.06 21.62 -9.57
CA GLY A 284 -22.21 22.98 -10.07
C GLY A 284 -20.86 23.61 -10.44
N VAL A 285 -20.84 24.38 -11.54
CA VAL A 285 -19.63 25.00 -12.13
C VAL A 285 -18.96 26.04 -11.22
N GLU A 286 -19.63 26.47 -10.16
CA GLU A 286 -19.06 27.30 -9.09
C GLU A 286 -18.11 26.53 -8.15
N ILE A 287 -18.06 25.20 -8.25
CA ILE A 287 -17.18 24.35 -7.43
C ILE A 287 -15.85 24.12 -8.15
N ALA A 288 -14.77 24.71 -7.62
CA ALA A 288 -13.42 24.41 -8.09
C ALA A 288 -13.09 22.90 -7.93
N PRO A 289 -12.47 22.23 -8.92
CA PRO A 289 -12.14 20.80 -8.85
C PRO A 289 -11.41 20.36 -7.58
N ILE A 290 -10.44 21.15 -7.11
CA ILE A 290 -9.70 20.92 -5.87
C ILE A 290 -10.60 20.96 -4.63
N ASP A 291 -11.59 21.86 -4.61
CA ASP A 291 -12.51 22.00 -3.50
C ASP A 291 -13.61 20.91 -3.51
N TYR A 292 -13.84 20.25 -4.64
CA TYR A 292 -14.58 18.99 -4.68
C TYR A 292 -13.73 17.83 -4.18
N ALA A 293 -12.52 17.63 -4.72
CA ALA A 293 -11.60 16.57 -4.29
C ALA A 293 -11.33 16.59 -2.77
N ILE A 294 -11.09 17.76 -2.18
CA ILE A 294 -10.92 17.93 -0.72
C ILE A 294 -12.21 17.56 0.06
N ARG A 295 -13.41 17.75 -0.51
CA ARG A 295 -14.67 17.26 0.07
C ARG A 295 -14.78 15.74 -0.02
N CYS A 296 -14.43 15.14 -1.16
CA CYS A 296 -14.43 13.68 -1.33
C CYS A 296 -13.49 13.01 -0.31
N LEU A 297 -12.27 13.53 -0.14
CA LEU A 297 -11.30 13.02 0.85
C LEU A 297 -11.81 13.10 2.30
N ARG A 298 -12.48 14.19 2.67
CA ARG A 298 -13.16 14.29 3.98
C ARG A 298 -14.28 13.27 4.15
N MET A 299 -14.98 12.90 3.08
CA MET A 299 -16.06 11.91 3.12
C MET A 299 -15.56 10.46 3.22
N VAL A 300 -14.31 10.16 2.85
CA VAL A 300 -13.68 8.83 3.02
C VAL A 300 -12.61 8.76 4.13
N ALA A 301 -12.36 9.87 4.84
CA ALA A 301 -11.41 9.92 5.97
C ALA A 301 -11.78 8.98 7.14
N GLN A 302 -10.79 8.53 7.90
CA GLN A 302 -10.94 7.69 9.09
C GLN A 302 -10.56 8.42 10.39
N GLY A 303 -10.91 9.71 10.47
CA GLY A 303 -10.75 10.51 11.68
C GLY A 303 -9.27 10.65 12.07
N PRO A 304 -8.86 10.33 13.31
CA PRO A 304 -7.47 10.46 13.76
C PRO A 304 -6.45 9.64 12.97
N LEU A 305 -6.88 8.62 12.22
CA LEU A 305 -5.98 7.85 11.37
C LEU A 305 -5.58 8.63 10.12
N THR A 306 -6.44 9.51 9.58
CA THR A 306 -6.14 10.27 8.34
C THR A 306 -5.05 11.30 8.60
N GLN A 307 -3.82 10.92 8.27
CA GLN A 307 -2.64 11.74 8.48
C GLN A 307 -2.53 12.80 7.40
N TRP A 308 -2.65 12.42 6.12
CA TRP A 308 -2.47 13.34 5.00
C TRP A 308 -3.58 13.24 3.96
N ASN A 309 -3.86 14.38 3.33
CA ASN A 309 -4.65 14.49 2.11
C ASN A 309 -3.73 15.00 0.99
N LEU A 310 -3.62 14.26 -0.12
CA LEU A 310 -2.94 14.70 -1.33
C LEU A 310 -3.97 14.92 -2.45
N VAL A 311 -3.82 15.97 -3.25
CA VAL A 311 -4.62 16.19 -4.46
C VAL A 311 -3.70 16.61 -5.60
N TYR A 312 -3.49 15.71 -6.55
CA TYR A 312 -2.67 15.92 -7.74
C TYR A 312 -3.50 16.54 -8.86
N GLN A 313 -2.85 17.42 -9.63
CA GLN A 313 -3.28 17.90 -10.93
C GLN A 313 -2.17 17.53 -11.94
N PRO A 314 -2.26 16.37 -12.62
CA PRO A 314 -1.23 15.93 -13.57
C PRO A 314 -1.02 16.89 -14.74
N GLU A 315 -2.11 17.43 -15.30
CA GLU A 315 -2.08 18.39 -16.42
C GLU A 315 -1.30 19.67 -16.07
N GLU A 316 -1.55 20.24 -14.88
CA GLU A 316 -0.86 21.42 -14.35
C GLU A 316 0.44 21.09 -13.59
N ARG A 317 0.82 19.80 -13.51
CA ARG A 317 1.95 19.29 -12.71
C ARG A 317 2.02 19.88 -11.28
N ARG A 318 0.86 20.03 -10.64
CA ARG A 318 0.70 20.58 -9.28
C ARG A 318 0.29 19.51 -8.28
N ILE A 319 0.92 19.50 -7.10
CA ILE A 319 0.51 18.67 -5.96
C ILE A 319 0.02 19.57 -4.83
N HIS A 320 -1.27 19.52 -4.49
CA HIS A 320 -1.80 20.11 -3.25
C HIS A 320 -1.68 19.10 -2.11
N PHE A 321 -1.33 19.54 -0.91
CA PHE A 321 -1.26 18.65 0.25
C PHE A 321 -1.64 19.32 1.58
N ARG A 322 -2.24 18.53 2.47
CA ARG A 322 -2.69 18.91 3.81
C ARG A 322 -2.39 17.78 4.77
N THR A 323 -2.13 18.08 6.04
CA THR A 323 -1.92 17.06 7.08
C THR A 323 -2.79 17.30 8.28
N GLN A 324 -2.91 16.30 9.16
CA GLN A 324 -3.63 16.38 10.43
C GLN A 324 -3.16 17.61 11.23
N ASN A 325 -1.83 17.79 11.34
CA ASN A 325 -1.19 18.88 12.08
C ASN A 325 -1.10 20.20 11.30
N SER A 326 -1.07 20.16 9.95
CA SER A 326 -1.00 21.35 9.09
C SER A 326 -2.18 21.40 8.11
N GLN A 327 -3.26 22.02 8.57
CA GLN A 327 -4.54 22.14 7.86
C GLN A 327 -4.57 23.23 6.76
N GLN A 328 -3.47 23.95 6.54
CA GLN A 328 -3.35 25.02 5.56
C GLN A 328 -3.55 24.54 4.10
N ARG A 329 -3.78 25.44 3.15
CA ARG A 329 -3.72 25.09 1.72
C ARG A 329 -2.26 25.24 1.25
N ARG A 330 -1.57 24.12 1.07
CA ARG A 330 -0.20 24.06 0.56
C ARG A 330 -0.17 23.35 -0.79
N TRP A 331 0.75 23.78 -1.65
CA TRP A 331 1.03 23.07 -2.90
C TRP A 331 2.49 23.15 -3.30
N ILE A 332 2.88 22.27 -4.22
CA ILE A 332 4.13 22.29 -4.98
C ILE A 332 3.74 22.36 -6.46
N ASP A 333 4.32 23.30 -7.18
CA ASP A 333 4.32 23.34 -8.64
C ASP A 333 5.62 22.71 -9.14
N LEU A 334 5.56 21.61 -9.90
CA LEU A 334 6.77 20.95 -10.39
C LEU A 334 7.48 21.78 -11.47
N ASP A 335 6.77 22.72 -12.11
CA ASP A 335 7.34 23.69 -13.05
C ASP A 335 8.15 24.81 -12.37
N ASP A 336 8.00 24.99 -11.05
CA ASP A 336 8.86 25.87 -10.25
C ASP A 336 10.15 25.17 -9.78
N LEU A 337 10.28 23.87 -10.05
CA LEU A 337 11.42 23.04 -9.66
C LEU A 337 12.39 22.81 -10.81
N SER A 338 13.64 22.52 -10.44
CA SER A 338 14.65 22.02 -11.36
C SER A 338 15.07 20.62 -10.91
N PHE A 339 15.31 19.75 -11.88
CA PHE A 339 15.59 18.33 -11.65
C PHE A 339 16.92 17.90 -12.28
N GLU A 340 17.83 18.85 -12.55
CA GLU A 340 19.13 18.55 -13.16
C GLU A 340 20.04 17.75 -12.20
N PRO A 341 20.80 16.76 -12.70
CA PRO A 341 21.60 15.84 -11.88
C PRO A 341 22.69 16.50 -11.01
N GLU A 342 23.08 17.73 -11.32
CA GLU A 342 24.07 18.53 -10.58
C GLU A 342 23.50 19.24 -9.34
N GLN A 343 22.17 19.26 -9.17
CA GLN A 343 21.57 19.91 -8.02
C GLN A 343 21.66 19.05 -6.74
N THR A 344 21.41 19.68 -5.60
CA THR A 344 21.13 18.94 -4.36
C THR A 344 19.62 18.72 -4.25
N PRO A 345 19.15 17.48 -4.03
CA PRO A 345 17.75 17.20 -3.69
C PRO A 345 17.23 18.12 -2.60
N GLN A 346 16.03 18.66 -2.78
CA GLN A 346 15.38 19.54 -1.80
C GLN A 346 14.28 18.76 -1.06
N ALA A 347 14.03 19.11 0.20
CA ALA A 347 12.91 18.58 0.96
C ALA A 347 12.26 19.65 1.85
N ILE A 348 11.05 19.32 2.32
CA ILE A 348 10.37 20.02 3.39
C ILE A 348 9.67 19.01 4.30
N ASP A 349 9.67 19.30 5.60
CA ASP A 349 8.87 18.55 6.57
C ASP A 349 7.37 18.66 6.25
N ILE A 350 6.67 17.52 6.23
CA ILE A 350 5.28 17.48 5.76
C ILE A 350 4.30 18.24 6.66
N ASP A 351 4.65 18.50 7.92
CA ASP A 351 3.82 19.23 8.89
C ASP A 351 4.21 20.72 9.00
N ARG A 352 5.15 21.20 8.18
CA ARG A 352 5.55 22.62 8.15
C ARG A 352 4.34 23.54 7.89
N ASN A 353 3.93 24.29 8.93
CA ASN A 353 2.78 25.19 8.94
C ASN A 353 3.03 26.45 8.08
N ILE A 354 2.79 26.31 6.78
CA ILE A 354 2.87 27.33 5.72
C ILE A 354 1.53 27.31 4.99
N ASN A 355 1.09 28.44 4.44
CA ASN A 355 -0.04 28.50 3.51
C ASN A 355 0.43 29.15 2.20
N GLY A 356 0.29 28.45 1.08
CA GLY A 356 0.86 28.86 -0.21
C GLY A 356 1.67 27.76 -0.90
N ASN A 357 2.38 28.15 -1.96
CA ASN A 357 3.44 27.35 -2.58
C ASN A 357 4.55 27.11 -1.56
N VAL A 358 5.01 25.86 -1.40
CA VAL A 358 6.08 25.52 -0.43
C VAL A 358 7.48 25.46 -1.04
N VAL A 359 7.63 25.54 -2.37
CA VAL A 359 8.94 25.50 -3.06
C VAL A 359 9.93 26.54 -2.47
N PRO A 360 9.56 27.82 -2.21
CA PRO A 360 10.46 28.81 -1.58
C PRO A 360 10.86 28.51 -0.11
N HIS A 361 10.36 27.41 0.45
CA HIS A 361 10.59 26.99 1.84
C HIS A 361 11.23 25.60 1.95
N MET A 362 11.45 24.92 0.83
CA MET A 362 12.23 23.68 0.78
C MET A 362 13.72 23.99 1.00
N LYS A 363 14.49 22.97 1.40
CA LYS A 363 15.93 23.06 1.69
C LYS A 363 16.64 21.80 1.21
N ALA A 364 17.96 21.87 1.00
CA ALA A 364 18.78 20.70 0.71
C ALA A 364 18.53 19.57 1.74
N VAL A 365 18.25 18.36 1.24
CA VAL A 365 18.09 17.15 2.07
C VAL A 365 19.38 16.90 2.85
N THR A 366 19.27 16.66 4.15
CA THR A 366 20.39 16.22 4.98
C THR A 366 20.23 14.77 5.43
N ASP A 367 21.34 14.12 5.79
CA ASP A 367 21.31 12.76 6.36
C ASP A 367 20.50 12.73 7.67
N ALA A 368 20.49 13.82 8.43
CA ALA A 368 19.68 13.96 9.64
C ALA A 368 18.17 14.03 9.36
N ASP A 369 17.74 14.56 8.21
CA ASP A 369 16.34 14.51 7.77
C ASP A 369 15.93 13.06 7.46
N ASN A 370 16.79 12.30 6.77
CA ASN A 370 16.58 10.88 6.49
C ASN A 370 16.58 10.05 7.79
N GLU A 371 17.59 10.23 8.64
CA GLU A 371 17.71 9.56 9.93
C GLU A 371 16.46 9.76 10.80
N ARG A 372 15.93 10.99 10.86
CA ARG A 372 14.72 11.30 11.62
C ARG A 372 13.53 10.45 11.19
N ILE A 373 13.19 10.44 9.90
CA ILE A 373 12.01 9.67 9.43
C ILE A 373 12.22 8.16 9.52
N VAL A 374 13.44 7.67 9.26
CA VAL A 374 13.78 6.25 9.43
C VAL A 374 13.70 5.83 10.89
N ASN A 375 14.20 6.66 11.83
CA ASN A 375 14.04 6.42 13.26
C ASN A 375 12.57 6.40 13.65
N HIS A 376 11.81 7.45 13.32
CA HIS A 376 10.39 7.52 13.69
C HIS A 376 9.58 6.33 13.16
N ALA A 377 9.75 5.94 11.89
CA ALA A 377 8.98 4.85 11.30
C ALA A 377 9.32 3.48 11.91
N PHE A 378 10.60 3.21 12.21
CA PHE A 378 10.98 1.95 12.83
C PHE A 378 10.53 1.87 14.29
N ASP A 379 10.68 2.95 15.03
CA ASP A 379 10.40 2.96 16.47
C ASP A 379 8.90 2.93 16.78
N HIS A 380 8.02 3.25 15.81
CA HIS A 380 6.56 3.23 15.94
C HIS A 380 5.82 2.15 15.12
N PHE A 381 6.42 1.56 14.07
CA PHE A 381 5.73 0.58 13.20
C PHE A 381 6.43 -0.77 13.09
N VAL A 382 7.77 -0.79 13.04
CA VAL A 382 8.51 -2.00 12.67
C VAL A 382 8.82 -2.82 13.92
N PRO A 383 8.42 -4.11 14.00
CA PRO A 383 8.73 -4.95 15.15
C PRO A 383 10.24 -5.02 15.43
N ALA A 384 10.64 -4.75 16.67
CA ALA A 384 12.04 -4.74 17.09
C ALA A 384 12.67 -6.14 16.99
N GLY A 385 13.83 -6.24 16.32
CA GLY A 385 14.58 -7.47 16.14
C GLY A 385 15.83 -7.26 15.27
N LEU A 386 16.68 -8.29 15.17
CA LEU A 386 17.90 -8.20 14.37
C LEU A 386 17.63 -7.90 12.87
N PRO A 387 16.62 -8.51 12.19
CA PRO A 387 16.33 -8.18 10.80
C PRO A 387 15.93 -6.71 10.61
N SER A 388 15.05 -6.19 11.47
CA SER A 388 14.61 -4.79 11.37
C SER A 388 15.74 -3.81 11.70
N LEU A 389 16.68 -4.14 12.58
CA LEU A 389 17.88 -3.31 12.80
C LEU A 389 18.80 -3.27 11.56
N MET A 390 19.03 -4.41 10.90
CA MET A 390 19.81 -4.45 9.66
C MET A 390 19.15 -3.65 8.53
N ILE A 391 17.83 -3.74 8.43
CA ILE A 391 17.04 -3.05 7.41
C ILE A 391 16.93 -1.53 7.71
N LYS A 392 16.84 -1.15 9.00
CA LYS A 392 16.95 0.25 9.45
C LYS A 392 18.28 0.86 9.00
N GLN A 393 19.40 0.16 9.25
CA GLN A 393 20.72 0.62 8.80
C GLN A 393 20.81 0.73 7.27
N LEU A 394 20.26 -0.24 6.53
CA LEU A 394 20.27 -0.22 5.07
C LEU A 394 19.57 1.03 4.49
N LEU A 395 18.52 1.51 5.14
CA LEU A 395 17.76 2.72 4.80
C LEU A 395 18.46 4.02 5.23
N LEU A 396 19.20 3.99 6.34
CA LEU A 396 20.09 5.09 6.73
C LEU A 396 21.25 5.26 5.73
N ASP A 397 21.85 4.14 5.30
CA ASP A 397 22.98 4.12 4.37
C ASP A 397 22.57 4.43 2.91
N TYR A 398 21.29 4.25 2.54
CA TYR A 398 20.88 4.26 1.13
C TYR A 398 21.19 5.57 0.37
N PRO A 399 21.00 6.79 0.94
CA PRO A 399 21.34 8.03 0.25
C PRO A 399 22.80 8.10 -0.23
N SER A 400 23.73 7.46 0.49
CA SER A 400 25.16 7.43 0.13
C SER A 400 25.51 6.52 -1.06
N LYS A 401 24.56 5.70 -1.51
CA LYS A 401 24.73 4.73 -2.63
C LYS A 401 24.24 5.28 -3.97
N LEU A 402 23.54 6.41 -3.96
CA LEU A 402 23.02 7.10 -5.12
C LEU A 402 24.14 7.86 -5.81
N ARG A 403 24.28 7.71 -7.13
CA ARG A 403 25.38 8.34 -7.89
C ARG A 403 24.83 9.32 -8.92
N SER A 404 25.28 10.56 -8.86
CA SER A 404 25.12 11.52 -9.96
C SER A 404 26.12 11.19 -11.09
N PRO A 405 25.89 11.64 -12.34
CA PRO A 405 26.79 11.42 -13.47
C PRO A 405 28.23 11.94 -13.22
N GLN A 406 28.39 12.99 -12.41
CA GLN A 406 29.69 13.53 -12.00
C GLN A 406 30.46 12.66 -10.99
N THR A 407 29.81 11.61 -10.45
CA THR A 407 30.37 10.68 -9.44
C THR A 407 30.48 9.24 -9.94
N ALA A 408 30.13 8.98 -11.21
CA ALA A 408 30.42 7.72 -11.87
C ALA A 408 31.92 7.62 -12.21
N PRO A 409 32.55 6.44 -12.08
CA PRO A 409 33.98 6.23 -12.31
C PRO A 409 34.36 6.09 -13.80
#